data_AF-A0AA91ZU07-F1
#
_entry.id   AF-A0AA91ZU07-F1
#
_cell.length_a   1.000
_cell.length_b   1.000
_cell.length_c   1.000
_cell.angle_alpha   90.00
_cell.angle_beta   90.00
_cell.angle_gamma   90.00
#
_symmetry.space_group_name_H-M   'P 1'
#
loop_
_entity.id
_entity.type
_entity.pdbx_description
1 polymer ?
#
loop_
_entity_poly.entity_id
_entity_poly.type
_entity_poly.pdbx_seq_one_letter_code
_entity_poly.pdbx_strand_id
1 'polypeptide(L)'
;MKKVWGIVLLGSMLLLAGCNGNKDAKESKEPKEKVEQSADQQEDMKVYEDVHKKYDEKMNKELNESVKLWEETKEKAGKKLGDAQFKEDVHKVTTSMLEDIDHIRKEIRVPKSKEQEHELYVGFLDEAEQAMKKLDKLAKDEDSSLIRDIEVHFSTASTYYKRFQKEAQK
;
A
#
# COMPACT_ATOMS: atom_id res chain seq x y z
N MET A 1 -31.45 0.52 10.06
CA MET A 1 -30.52 1.33 9.26
C MET A 1 -29.19 0.59 9.17
N LYS A 2 -28.88 -0.05 8.03
CA LYS A 2 -27.60 -0.73 7.81
C LYS A 2 -26.59 0.30 7.30
N LYS A 3 -25.55 0.59 8.09
CA LYS A 3 -24.46 1.49 7.70
C LYS A 3 -23.59 0.76 6.67
N VAL A 4 -23.76 1.07 5.40
CA VAL A 4 -22.84 0.66 4.33
C VAL A 4 -21.57 1.47 4.53
N TRP A 5 -20.52 0.82 5.06
CA TRP A 5 -19.17 1.36 5.05
C TRP A 5 -18.62 1.20 3.63
N GLY A 6 -19.09 2.06 2.72
CA GLY A 6 -18.52 2.16 1.39
C GLY A 6 -17.11 2.72 1.52
N ILE A 7 -16.11 1.86 1.42
CA ILE A 7 -14.73 2.28 1.21
C ILE A 7 -14.65 2.76 -0.25
N VAL A 8 -14.91 4.06 -0.44
CA VAL A 8 -14.43 4.76 -1.64
C VAL A 8 -12.94 4.93 -1.43
N LEU A 9 -12.13 3.99 -1.95
CA LEU A 9 -10.71 4.26 -2.15
C LEU A 9 -10.61 5.29 -3.27
N LEU A 10 -10.19 6.48 -2.84
CA LEU A 10 -10.26 7.75 -3.52
C LEU A 10 -9.77 7.67 -4.97
N GLY A 11 -10.71 7.97 -5.87
CA GLY A 11 -10.41 8.39 -7.22
C GLY A 11 -9.50 9.62 -7.19
N SER A 12 -8.49 9.53 -8.05
CA SER A 12 -7.71 10.58 -8.68
C SER A 12 -8.35 11.97 -8.58
N MET A 13 -7.81 12.83 -7.71
CA MET A 13 -7.86 14.28 -7.90
C MET A 13 -6.82 14.95 -7.00
N LEU A 14 -5.68 15.33 -7.58
CA LEU A 14 -5.38 16.73 -7.89
C LEU A 14 -3.96 16.82 -8.46
N LEU A 15 -3.90 16.96 -9.78
CA LEU A 15 -2.76 17.60 -10.45
C LEU A 15 -2.70 19.05 -9.96
N LEU A 16 -1.69 19.40 -9.16
CA LEU A 16 -1.35 20.79 -8.89
C LEU A 16 -0.20 21.21 -9.79
N ALA A 17 -0.56 21.63 -11.01
CA ALA A 17 0.19 22.64 -11.72
C ALA A 17 0.08 23.97 -10.96
N GLY A 18 1.20 24.69 -10.85
CA GLY A 18 1.40 25.76 -9.89
C GLY A 18 0.65 27.07 -10.14
N CYS A 19 0.71 27.93 -9.14
CA CYS A 19 0.57 29.38 -9.28
C CYS A 19 1.49 30.08 -8.27
N ASN A 20 2.28 31.00 -8.80
CA ASN A 20 3.30 31.81 -8.16
C ASN A 20 2.63 33.00 -7.42
N GLY A 21 3.22 33.49 -6.31
CA GLY A 21 2.71 34.67 -5.60
C GLY A 21 3.62 35.15 -4.47
N ASN A 22 4.49 36.11 -4.79
CA ASN A 22 5.51 36.75 -3.96
C ASN A 22 4.94 37.61 -2.80
N LYS A 23 5.55 37.57 -1.60
CA LYS A 23 5.86 38.74 -0.74
C LYS A 23 6.58 38.37 0.56
N ASP A 24 7.57 39.20 0.87
CA ASP A 24 8.58 39.13 1.91
C ASP A 24 8.08 38.96 3.36
N ALA A 25 8.72 38.05 4.09
CA ALA A 25 9.02 38.21 5.52
C ALA A 25 10.37 37.55 5.82
N LYS A 26 11.33 38.42 6.12
CA LYS A 26 12.73 38.12 6.40
C LYS A 26 12.85 37.78 7.88
N GLU A 27 12.92 36.50 8.22
CA GLU A 27 13.35 36.05 9.54
C GLU A 27 14.46 35.00 9.42
N SER A 28 15.50 35.27 10.19
CA SER A 28 16.78 34.59 10.39
C SER A 28 16.83 33.11 10.00
N LYS A 29 17.45 32.82 8.85
CA LYS A 29 17.96 31.48 8.55
C LYS A 29 19.36 31.36 9.16
N GLU A 30 19.46 30.66 10.29
CA GLU A 30 20.67 29.88 10.55
C GLU A 30 20.98 29.06 9.29
N PRO A 31 22.25 28.85 8.92
CA PRO A 31 22.56 28.04 7.74
C PRO A 31 22.06 26.63 8.03
N LYS A 32 20.89 26.27 7.51
CA LYS A 32 20.55 24.86 7.28
C LYS A 32 21.70 24.35 6.44
N GLU A 33 22.57 23.55 7.04
CA GLU A 33 23.56 22.75 6.34
C GLU A 33 22.86 22.19 5.11
N LYS A 34 23.29 22.64 3.92
CA LYS A 34 23.01 21.90 2.71
C LYS A 34 23.74 20.59 2.91
N VAL A 35 23.03 19.58 3.40
CA VAL A 35 23.48 18.19 3.31
C VAL A 35 23.62 17.93 1.83
N GLU A 36 24.85 18.08 1.33
CA GLU A 36 25.21 17.74 -0.04
C GLU A 36 24.96 16.24 -0.15
N GLN A 37 23.84 15.86 -0.80
CA GLN A 37 23.56 14.45 -1.05
C GLN A 37 24.71 13.90 -1.90
N SER A 38 25.39 12.88 -1.39
CA SER A 38 26.41 12.18 -2.14
C SER A 38 25.81 11.58 -3.42
N ALA A 39 26.65 11.30 -4.42
CA ALA A 39 26.21 10.62 -5.64
C ALA A 39 25.41 9.33 -5.33
N ASP A 40 25.85 8.59 -4.30
CA ASP A 40 25.17 7.38 -3.82
C ASP A 40 23.74 7.68 -3.31
N GLN A 41 23.54 8.79 -2.58
CA GLN A 41 22.21 9.18 -2.10
C GLN A 41 21.29 9.65 -3.23
N GLN A 42 21.84 10.19 -4.33
CA GLN A 42 21.05 10.52 -5.52
C GLN A 42 20.65 9.27 -6.29
N GLU A 43 21.54 8.29 -6.40
CA GLU A 43 21.22 6.99 -7.02
C GLU A 43 20.16 6.24 -6.20
N ASP A 44 20.32 6.17 -4.87
CA ASP A 44 19.35 5.54 -3.98
C ASP A 44 17.97 6.20 -4.07
N MET A 45 17.92 7.54 -4.13
CA MET A 45 16.65 8.26 -4.34
C MET A 45 15.99 7.88 -5.66
N LYS A 46 16.77 7.81 -6.75
CA LYS A 46 16.23 7.41 -8.05
C LYS A 46 15.68 5.99 -8.02
N VAL A 47 16.42 5.04 -7.44
CA VAL A 47 15.97 3.65 -7.30
C VAL A 47 14.70 3.58 -6.47
N TYR A 48 14.64 4.31 -5.35
CA TYR A 48 13.46 4.40 -4.50
C TYR A 48 12.22 4.86 -5.28
N GLU A 49 12.33 5.97 -6.03
CA GLU A 49 11.24 6.51 -6.86
C GLU A 49 10.82 5.55 -7.98
N ASP A 50 11.80 4.93 -8.66
CA ASP A 50 11.54 3.98 -9.75
C ASP A 50 10.81 2.73 -9.26
N VAL A 51 11.16 2.20 -8.07
CA VAL A 51 10.46 1.07 -7.45
C VAL A 51 9.01 1.43 -7.12
N HIS A 52 8.77 2.57 -6.46
CA HIS A 52 7.40 3.01 -6.15
C HIS A 52 6.57 3.20 -7.42
N LYS A 53 7.12 3.86 -8.44
CA LYS A 53 6.45 4.06 -9.73
C LYS A 53 6.11 2.74 -10.43
N LYS A 54 6.99 1.74 -10.33
CA LYS A 54 6.82 0.43 -10.97
C LYS A 54 5.70 -0.38 -10.31
N TYR A 55 5.59 -0.33 -8.99
CA TYR A 55 4.73 -1.25 -8.24
C TYR A 55 3.45 -0.64 -7.67
N ASP A 56 3.42 0.64 -7.29
CA ASP A 56 2.31 1.19 -6.50
C ASP A 56 0.97 1.10 -7.24
N GLU A 57 0.92 1.36 -8.55
CA GLU A 57 -0.32 1.24 -9.33
C GLU A 57 -0.81 -0.22 -9.40
N LYS A 58 0.11 -1.16 -9.63
CA LYS A 58 -0.19 -2.59 -9.72
C LYS A 58 -0.70 -3.13 -8.39
N MET A 59 0.04 -2.86 -7.31
CA MET A 59 -0.34 -3.26 -5.95
C MET A 59 -1.69 -2.68 -5.53
N ASN A 60 -1.97 -1.41 -5.84
CA ASN A 60 -3.27 -0.83 -5.53
C ASN A 60 -4.41 -1.56 -6.24
N LYS A 61 -4.21 -1.96 -7.49
CA LYS A 61 -5.20 -2.74 -8.23
C LYS A 61 -5.43 -4.12 -7.60
N GLU A 62 -4.36 -4.84 -7.30
CA GLU A 62 -4.43 -6.20 -6.73
C GLU A 62 -4.98 -6.20 -5.30
N LEU A 63 -4.65 -5.18 -4.50
CA LEU A 63 -5.21 -5.01 -3.17
C LEU A 63 -6.73 -4.76 -3.23
N ASN A 64 -7.19 -3.90 -4.15
CA ASN A 64 -8.62 -3.66 -4.35
C ASN A 64 -9.37 -4.92 -4.78
N GLU A 65 -8.77 -5.70 -5.68
CA GLU A 65 -9.34 -6.98 -6.12
C GLU A 65 -9.38 -8.00 -4.97
N SER A 66 -8.34 -8.07 -4.15
CA SER A 66 -8.28 -8.93 -2.96
C SER A 66 -9.32 -8.55 -1.91
N VAL A 67 -9.52 -7.25 -1.66
CA VAL A 67 -10.57 -6.75 -0.75
C VAL A 67 -11.95 -7.13 -1.29
N LYS A 68 -12.19 -6.97 -2.59
CA LYS A 68 -13.47 -7.37 -3.20
C LYS A 68 -13.72 -8.87 -3.02
N LEU A 69 -12.74 -9.72 -3.29
CA LEU A 69 -12.85 -11.16 -3.10
C LEU A 69 -13.10 -11.52 -1.62
N TRP A 70 -12.42 -10.85 -0.69
CA TRP A 70 -12.71 -11.01 0.74
C TRP A 70 -14.14 -10.58 1.10
N GLU A 71 -14.68 -9.48 0.56
CA GLU A 71 -16.06 -9.06 0.79
C GLU A 71 -17.08 -10.12 0.32
N GLU A 72 -16.81 -10.77 -0.82
CA GLU A 72 -17.66 -11.88 -1.31
C GLU A 72 -17.74 -13.06 -0.33
N THR A 73 -16.68 -13.29 0.47
CA THR A 73 -16.68 -14.33 1.52
C THR A 73 -17.60 -13.96 2.69
N LYS A 74 -17.70 -12.66 3.01
CA LYS A 74 -18.56 -12.12 4.08
C LYS A 74 -20.04 -12.15 3.71
N GLU A 75 -20.39 -11.70 2.52
CA GLU A 75 -21.78 -11.42 2.16
C GLU A 75 -22.65 -12.69 1.98
N LYS A 76 -22.04 -13.83 1.66
CA LYS A 76 -22.77 -15.08 1.38
C LYS A 76 -22.58 -16.17 2.45
N ALA A 77 -22.22 -15.78 3.67
CA ALA A 77 -21.94 -16.72 4.77
C ALA A 77 -20.96 -17.84 4.36
N GLY A 78 -19.90 -17.49 3.63
CA GLY A 78 -18.91 -18.47 3.17
C GLY A 78 -19.34 -19.37 2.00
N LYS A 79 -20.56 -19.25 1.44
CA LYS A 79 -20.99 -20.08 0.29
C LYS A 79 -20.07 -19.96 -0.94
N LYS A 80 -19.38 -18.84 -1.09
CA LYS A 80 -18.40 -18.60 -2.16
C LYS A 80 -17.11 -19.40 -1.98
N LEU A 81 -16.81 -19.89 -0.77
CA LEU A 81 -15.60 -20.65 -0.50
C LEU A 81 -15.57 -21.99 -1.23
N GLY A 82 -16.71 -22.59 -1.52
CA GLY A 82 -16.79 -23.84 -2.30
C GLY A 82 -16.72 -23.64 -3.83
N ASP A 83 -16.68 -22.40 -4.32
CA ASP A 83 -16.66 -22.09 -5.75
C ASP A 83 -15.22 -22.18 -6.29
N ALA A 84 -14.99 -23.06 -7.29
CA ALA A 84 -13.67 -23.30 -7.84
C ALA A 84 -13.08 -22.04 -8.52
N GLN A 85 -13.92 -21.25 -9.21
CA GLN A 85 -13.47 -20.02 -9.84
C GLN A 85 -13.05 -19.00 -8.79
N PHE A 86 -13.82 -18.90 -7.70
CA PHE A 86 -13.46 -18.04 -6.58
C PHE A 86 -12.09 -18.39 -5.99
N LYS A 87 -11.81 -19.68 -5.78
CA LYS A 87 -10.50 -20.14 -5.27
C LYS A 87 -9.37 -19.79 -6.23
N GLU A 88 -9.58 -19.96 -7.54
CA GLU A 88 -8.60 -19.60 -8.56
C GLU A 88 -8.33 -18.10 -8.59
N ASP A 89 -9.39 -17.28 -8.54
CA ASP A 89 -9.28 -15.82 -8.52
C ASP A 89 -8.50 -15.33 -7.29
N VAL A 90 -8.83 -15.88 -6.11
CA VAL A 90 -8.08 -15.60 -4.87
C VAL A 90 -6.63 -16.02 -4.98
N HIS A 91 -6.36 -17.23 -5.44
CA HIS A 91 -4.99 -17.75 -5.54
C HIS A 91 -4.14 -16.89 -6.49
N LYS A 92 -4.72 -16.49 -7.63
CA LYS A 92 -4.04 -15.66 -8.63
C LYS A 92 -3.69 -14.27 -8.09
N VAL A 93 -4.65 -13.57 -7.48
CA VAL A 93 -4.40 -12.22 -6.98
C VAL A 93 -3.42 -12.23 -5.81
N THR A 94 -3.55 -13.20 -4.90
CA THR A 94 -2.67 -13.30 -3.72
C THR A 94 -1.26 -13.68 -4.12
N THR A 95 -1.08 -14.61 -5.05
CA THR A 95 0.26 -14.99 -5.56
C THR A 95 0.95 -13.81 -6.24
N SER A 96 0.26 -13.11 -7.15
CA SER A 96 0.83 -11.95 -7.85
C SER A 96 1.26 -10.84 -6.88
N MET A 97 0.41 -10.53 -5.89
CA MET A 97 0.71 -9.52 -4.88
C MET A 97 1.88 -9.92 -3.98
N LEU A 98 1.98 -11.20 -3.60
CA LEU A 98 3.08 -11.71 -2.78
C LEU A 98 4.42 -11.67 -3.53
N GLU A 99 4.41 -11.99 -4.83
CA GLU A 99 5.60 -11.86 -5.69
C GLU A 99 6.05 -10.40 -5.81
N ASP A 100 5.12 -9.46 -5.98
CA ASP A 100 5.45 -8.03 -6.05
C ASP A 100 6.02 -7.51 -4.72
N ILE A 101 5.44 -7.89 -3.58
CA ILE A 101 5.98 -7.52 -2.26
C ILE A 101 7.42 -8.03 -2.09
N ASP A 102 7.70 -9.27 -2.50
CA ASP A 102 9.05 -9.83 -2.47
C ASP A 102 10.01 -9.08 -3.40
N HIS A 103 9.59 -8.74 -4.62
CA HIS A 103 10.40 -7.95 -5.54
C HIS A 103 10.71 -6.55 -4.99
N ILE A 104 9.72 -5.86 -4.42
CA ILE A 104 9.91 -4.53 -3.82
C ILE A 104 10.98 -4.59 -2.72
N ARG A 105 10.88 -5.57 -1.81
CA ARG A 105 11.85 -5.73 -0.72
C ARG A 105 13.27 -6.01 -1.22
N LYS A 106 13.43 -6.64 -2.39
CA LYS A 106 14.72 -6.92 -3.02
C LYS A 106 15.27 -5.74 -3.82
N GLU A 107 14.41 -4.97 -4.48
CA GLU A 107 14.79 -3.91 -5.39
C GLU A 107 14.96 -2.55 -4.70
N ILE A 108 14.22 -2.29 -3.61
CA ILE A 108 14.20 -0.97 -2.97
C ILE A 108 15.52 -0.64 -2.29
N ARG A 109 16.02 0.57 -2.55
CA ARG A 109 17.12 1.19 -1.82
C ARG A 109 16.58 2.41 -1.11
N VAL A 110 16.88 2.56 0.18
CA VAL A 110 16.26 3.60 1.01
C VAL A 110 17.28 4.72 1.24
N PRO A 111 17.13 5.88 0.60
CA PRO A 111 17.98 7.02 0.91
C PRO A 111 17.67 7.52 2.32
N LYS A 112 18.67 8.12 2.98
CA LYS A 112 18.55 8.57 4.39
C LYS A 112 17.37 9.53 4.62
N SER A 113 17.06 10.36 3.63
CA SER A 113 15.93 11.31 3.69
C SER A 113 14.55 10.65 3.64
N LYS A 114 14.45 9.36 3.33
CA LYS A 114 13.20 8.62 3.18
C LYS A 114 12.99 7.53 4.24
N GLU A 115 13.92 7.33 5.17
CA GLU A 115 13.83 6.27 6.20
C GLU A 115 12.49 6.27 6.95
N GLN A 116 12.05 7.43 7.45
CA GLN A 116 10.80 7.56 8.20
C GLN A 116 9.55 7.26 7.36
N GLU A 117 9.54 7.71 6.10
CA GLU A 117 8.47 7.42 5.15
C GLU A 117 8.46 5.91 4.83
N HIS A 118 9.64 5.34 4.58
CA HIS A 118 9.81 3.94 4.21
C HIS A 118 9.40 2.99 5.34
N GLU A 119 9.63 3.32 6.62
CA GLU A 119 9.12 2.53 7.74
C GLU A 119 7.60 2.36 7.70
N LEU A 120 6.86 3.39 7.26
CA LEU A 120 5.41 3.31 7.08
C LEU A 120 5.04 2.42 5.89
N TYR A 121 5.85 2.46 4.83
CA TYR A 121 5.68 1.59 3.67
C TYR A 121 5.93 0.12 4.02
N VAL A 122 6.97 -0.18 4.80
CA VAL A 122 7.25 -1.53 5.33
C VAL A 122 6.05 -2.05 6.13
N GLY A 123 5.49 -1.24 7.02
CA GLY A 123 4.27 -1.61 7.75
C GLY A 123 3.08 -1.90 6.83
N PHE A 124 2.94 -1.18 5.72
CA PHE A 124 1.95 -1.49 4.69
C PHE A 124 2.22 -2.86 4.02
N LEU A 125 3.46 -3.11 3.59
CA LEU A 125 3.85 -4.35 2.93
C LEU A 125 3.62 -5.58 3.82
N ASP A 126 4.00 -5.49 5.10
CA ASP A 126 3.87 -6.58 6.06
C ASP A 126 2.40 -6.93 6.30
N GLU A 127 1.56 -5.93 6.51
CA GLU A 127 0.12 -6.14 6.74
C GLU A 127 -0.59 -6.63 5.47
N ALA A 128 -0.20 -6.13 4.29
CA ALA A 128 -0.71 -6.61 3.01
C ALA A 128 -0.32 -8.08 2.77
N GLU A 129 0.94 -8.44 3.01
CA GLU A 129 1.41 -9.83 2.92
C GLU A 129 0.62 -10.77 3.82
N GLN A 130 0.38 -10.35 5.08
CA GLN A 130 -0.40 -11.13 6.03
C GLN A 130 -1.86 -11.30 5.57
N ALA A 131 -2.47 -10.26 5.00
CA ALA A 131 -3.81 -10.35 4.42
C ALA A 131 -3.84 -11.34 3.25
N MET A 132 -2.88 -11.27 2.32
CA MET A 132 -2.81 -12.16 1.15
C MET A 132 -2.67 -13.63 1.56
N LYS A 133 -1.72 -13.93 2.46
CA LYS A 133 -1.49 -15.31 2.94
C LYS A 133 -2.73 -15.89 3.61
N LYS A 134 -3.44 -15.08 4.41
CA LYS A 134 -4.65 -15.53 5.08
C LYS A 134 -5.84 -15.65 4.14
N LEU A 135 -5.95 -14.78 3.13
CA LEU A 135 -6.99 -14.86 2.11
C LEU A 135 -6.83 -16.12 1.24
N ASP A 136 -5.61 -16.43 0.80
CA ASP A 136 -5.32 -17.68 0.07
C ASP A 136 -5.64 -18.90 0.93
N LYS A 137 -5.19 -18.90 2.20
CA LYS A 137 -5.51 -19.98 3.15
C LYS A 137 -7.02 -20.13 3.36
N LEU A 138 -7.74 -19.03 3.54
CA LEU A 138 -9.20 -19.03 3.70
C LEU A 138 -9.90 -19.65 2.48
N ALA A 139 -9.46 -19.33 1.27
CA ALA A 139 -10.06 -19.89 0.06
C ALA A 139 -9.70 -21.38 -0.12
N LYS A 140 -8.46 -21.77 0.18
CA LYS A 140 -7.97 -23.14 0.07
C LYS A 140 -8.63 -24.07 1.08
N ASP A 141 -8.61 -23.69 2.35
CA ASP A 141 -9.05 -24.51 3.48
C ASP A 141 -10.54 -24.30 3.81
N GLU A 142 -11.20 -23.36 3.13
CA GLU A 142 -12.57 -22.91 3.42
C GLU A 142 -12.74 -22.43 4.88
N ASP A 143 -11.65 -21.94 5.48
CA ASP A 143 -11.59 -21.54 6.88
C ASP A 143 -12.16 -20.13 7.09
N SER A 144 -13.47 -20.09 7.30
CA SER A 144 -14.20 -18.84 7.60
C SER A 144 -13.76 -18.14 8.89
N SER A 145 -12.99 -18.78 9.77
CA SER A 145 -12.49 -18.13 10.99
C SER A 145 -11.49 -17.02 10.68
N LEU A 146 -10.83 -17.07 9.52
CA LEU A 146 -9.85 -16.08 9.07
C LEU A 146 -10.48 -14.76 8.59
N ILE A 147 -11.79 -14.72 8.34
CA ILE A 147 -12.47 -13.53 7.76
C ILE A 147 -12.19 -12.26 8.57
N ARG A 148 -12.29 -12.35 9.90
CA ARG A 148 -12.11 -11.19 10.78
C ARG A 148 -10.64 -10.77 10.88
N ASP A 149 -9.75 -11.74 10.85
CA ASP A 149 -8.31 -11.49 10.92
C ASP A 149 -7.80 -10.81 9.64
N ILE A 150 -8.27 -11.28 8.47
CA ILE A 150 -8.01 -10.64 7.18
C ILE A 150 -8.49 -9.17 7.17
N GLU A 151 -9.66 -8.88 7.74
CA GLU A 151 -10.18 -7.51 7.87
C GLU A 151 -9.25 -6.60 8.66
N VAL A 152 -8.68 -7.12 9.76
CA VAL A 152 -7.74 -6.38 10.61
C VAL A 152 -6.49 -6.05 9.81
N HIS A 153 -5.92 -7.01 9.08
CA HIS A 153 -4.74 -6.79 8.26
C HIS A 153 -5.02 -5.79 7.12
N PHE A 154 -6.12 -5.91 6.39
CA PHE A 154 -6.49 -4.93 5.36
C PHE A 154 -6.67 -3.52 5.93
N SER A 155 -7.36 -3.40 7.07
CA SER A 155 -7.56 -2.09 7.71
C SER A 155 -6.26 -1.48 8.20
N THR A 156 -5.33 -2.31 8.70
CA THR A 156 -4.04 -1.86 9.23
C THR A 156 -3.12 -1.46 8.08
N ALA A 157 -3.05 -2.26 7.00
CA ALA A 157 -2.35 -1.92 5.76
C ALA A 157 -2.83 -0.57 5.20
N SER A 158 -4.15 -0.36 5.12
CA SER A 158 -4.71 0.92 4.67
C SER A 158 -4.29 2.10 5.55
N THR A 159 -4.16 1.87 6.86
CA THR A 159 -3.73 2.90 7.82
C THR A 159 -2.26 3.26 7.62
N TYR A 160 -1.38 2.26 7.47
CA TYR A 160 0.03 2.47 7.14
C TYR A 160 0.19 3.24 5.82
N TYR A 161 -0.48 2.80 4.76
CA TYR A 161 -0.37 3.43 3.45
C TYR A 161 -0.85 4.88 3.44
N LYS A 162 -1.96 5.19 4.13
CA LYS A 162 -2.42 6.59 4.29
C LYS A 162 -1.42 7.46 5.03
N ARG A 163 -0.69 6.91 6.00
CA ARG A 163 0.36 7.65 6.73
C ARG A 163 1.58 7.83 5.85
N PHE A 164 2.00 6.80 5.12
CA PHE A 164 3.07 6.86 4.12
C PHE A 164 2.81 7.99 3.12
N GLN A 165 1.62 8.03 2.49
CA GLN A 165 1.25 9.09 1.55
C GLN A 165 1.31 10.50 2.15
N LYS A 166 0.95 10.65 3.43
CA LYS A 166 1.03 11.94 4.13
C LYS A 166 2.46 12.35 4.44
N GLU A 167 3.32 11.39 4.78
CA GLU A 167 4.75 11.65 5.04
C GLU A 167 5.47 12.04 3.74
N ALA A 168 5.15 11.37 2.62
CA ALA A 168 5.71 11.65 1.31
C ALA A 168 5.37 13.05 0.75
N GLN A 169 4.37 13.72 1.31
CA GLN A 169 3.94 15.07 0.92
C GLN A 169 4.59 16.20 1.74
N LYS A 170 5.38 15.87 2.77
CA LYS A 170 6.09 16.86 3.60
C LYS A 170 7.41 17.30 2.95
#